data_AF-A0A846P9B0-F1
#
_entry.id   AF-A0A846P9B0-F1
#
_cell.length_a   1.000
_cell.length_b   1.000
_cell.length_c   1.000
_cell.angle_alpha   90.00
_cell.angle_beta   90.00
_cell.angle_gamma   90.00
#
_symmetry.space_group_name_H-M   'P 1'
#
loop_
_entity.id
_entity.type
_entity.pdbx_description
1 polymer ?
#
loop_
_entity_poly.entity_id
_entity_poly.type
_entity_poly.pdbx_seq_one_letter_code
_entity_poly.pdbx_strand_id
1 'polypeptide(L)'
;MKKISIGRVILAGFVASLVFLFVEIVLEGSVQLIFGVSETELMREARMTLPSGTLYYVVTIVYLYMVCTLIMWVYAAIRPRFRSRLHAGLVTGMIFWLFVVLFLVNYSNIGLYPLKLGLLGMGFNLVEIPAAVIVGSLVYKE
;
A
#
# COMPACT_ATOMS: atom_id res chain seq x y z
N MET A 1 -23.76 14.24 8.80
CA MET A 1 -22.65 13.56 8.10
C MET A 1 -22.81 13.84 6.61
N LYS A 2 -21.85 14.47 5.94
CA LYS A 2 -21.92 14.60 4.47
C LYS A 2 -21.93 13.20 3.86
N LYS A 3 -22.78 12.97 2.86
CA LYS A 3 -22.90 11.69 2.17
C LYS A 3 -21.57 11.38 1.47
N ILE A 4 -20.97 10.22 1.75
CA ILE A 4 -19.75 9.79 1.07
C ILE A 4 -20.07 9.58 -0.41
N SER A 5 -19.34 10.26 -1.30
CA SER A 5 -19.46 10.05 -2.74
C SER A 5 -18.72 8.78 -3.17
N ILE A 6 -19.44 7.67 -3.28
CA ILE A 6 -18.88 6.35 -3.62
C ILE A 6 -18.14 6.39 -4.97
N GLY A 7 -18.72 7.03 -6.00
CA GLY A 7 -18.06 7.14 -7.31
C GLY A 7 -16.71 7.86 -7.24
N ARG A 8 -16.58 8.86 -6.37
CA ARG A 8 -15.30 9.56 -6.15
C ARG A 8 -14.32 8.74 -5.32
N VAL A 9 -14.80 7.90 -4.40
CA VAL A 9 -13.95 6.94 -3.67
C VAL A 9 -13.34 5.92 -4.63
N ILE A 10 -14.15 5.36 -5.54
CA ILE A 10 -13.71 4.40 -6.55
C ILE A 10 -12.64 5.04 -7.46
N LEU A 11 -12.90 6.25 -7.97
CA LEU A 11 -11.92 6.97 -8.80
C LEU A 11 -10.64 7.30 -8.03
N ALA A 12 -10.75 7.75 -6.78
CA ALA A 12 -9.59 8.03 -5.95
C ALA A 12 -8.78 6.75 -5.61
N GLY A 13 -9.46 5.63 -5.38
CA GLY A 13 -8.85 4.33 -5.17
C GLY A 13 -8.06 3.86 -6.40
N PHE A 14 -8.60 4.10 -7.59
CA PHE A 14 -7.91 3.79 -8.85
C PHE A 14 -6.62 4.61 -8.98
N VAL A 15 -6.71 5.92 -8.81
CA VAL A 15 -5.53 6.80 -8.88
C VAL A 15 -4.51 6.43 -7.78
N ALA A 16 -4.96 6.15 -6.56
CA ALA A 16 -4.08 5.71 -5.48
C ALA A 16 -3.35 4.41 -5.83
N SER A 17 -4.03 3.41 -6.41
CA SER A 17 -3.39 2.16 -6.82
C SER A 17 -2.34 2.32 -7.92
N LEU A 18 -2.55 3.24 -8.87
CA LEU A 18 -1.55 3.54 -9.91
C LEU A 18 -0.31 4.21 -9.32
N VAL A 19 -0.52 5.15 -8.38
CA VAL A 19 0.57 5.82 -7.68
C VAL A 19 1.35 4.84 -6.81
N PHE A 20 0.64 3.98 -6.08
CA PHE A 20 1.26 2.91 -5.29
C PHE A 20 2.16 2.06 -6.18
N LEU A 21 1.63 1.52 -7.28
CA LEU A 21 2.39 0.67 -8.19
C LEU A 21 3.60 1.38 -8.79
N PHE A 22 3.45 2.65 -9.16
CA PHE A 22 4.56 3.45 -9.67
C PHE A 22 5.66 3.64 -8.61
N VAL A 23 5.27 3.99 -7.38
CA VAL A 23 6.22 4.20 -6.28
C VAL A 23 6.93 2.89 -5.93
N GLU A 24 6.22 1.76 -5.91
CA GLU A 24 6.79 0.41 -5.70
C GLU A 24 7.87 0.12 -6.74
N ILE A 25 7.56 0.22 -8.03
CA ILE A 25 8.52 -0.07 -9.11
C ILE A 25 9.76 0.82 -8.98
N VAL A 26 9.57 2.08 -8.63
CA VAL A 26 10.68 3.04 -8.46
C VAL A 26 11.49 2.72 -7.22
N LEU A 27 10.87 2.46 -6.07
CA LEU A 27 11.55 2.19 -4.80
C LEU A 27 12.27 0.86 -4.84
N GLU A 28 11.59 -0.22 -5.21
CA GLU A 28 12.18 -1.56 -5.31
C GLU A 28 13.34 -1.54 -6.30
N GLY A 29 13.14 -0.97 -7.50
CA GLY A 29 14.18 -0.85 -8.51
C GLY A 29 15.38 0.00 -8.04
N SER A 30 15.14 1.10 -7.32
CA SER A 30 16.21 1.95 -6.79
C SER A 30 16.99 1.25 -5.67
N VAL A 31 16.31 0.55 -4.78
CA VAL A 31 16.94 -0.18 -3.68
C VAL A 31 17.75 -1.36 -4.20
N GLN A 32 17.24 -2.09 -5.19
CA GLN A 32 17.99 -3.13 -5.87
C GLN A 32 19.24 -2.55 -6.55
N LEU A 33 19.14 -1.41 -7.24
CA LEU A 33 20.27 -0.79 -7.93
C LEU A 33 21.36 -0.28 -6.98
N ILE A 34 20.97 0.35 -5.87
CA ILE A 34 21.90 1.02 -4.95
C ILE A 34 22.48 0.05 -3.92
N PHE A 35 21.64 -0.80 -3.35
CA PHE A 35 22.01 -1.67 -2.22
C PHE A 35 22.17 -3.13 -2.62
N GLY A 36 21.78 -3.52 -3.84
CA GLY A 36 21.84 -4.91 -4.28
C GLY A 36 20.87 -5.83 -3.52
N VAL A 37 19.80 -5.27 -2.95
CA VAL A 37 18.79 -6.02 -2.19
C VAL A 37 17.50 -6.06 -3.00
N SER A 38 16.98 -7.25 -3.26
CA SER A 38 15.67 -7.43 -3.90
C SER A 38 14.78 -8.36 -3.08
N GLU A 39 13.46 -8.13 -3.13
CA GLU A 39 12.49 -9.02 -2.50
C GLU A 39 12.57 -10.43 -3.09
N THR A 40 12.77 -10.53 -4.42
CA THR A 40 12.88 -11.82 -5.11
C THR A 40 14.08 -12.66 -4.65
N GLU A 41 15.23 -12.06 -4.37
CA GLU A 41 16.40 -12.77 -3.82
C GLU A 41 16.15 -13.21 -2.38
N LEU A 42 15.58 -12.34 -1.55
CA LEU A 42 15.21 -12.70 -0.17
C LEU A 42 14.18 -13.84 -0.13
N MET A 43 13.23 -13.87 -1.06
CA MET A 43 12.29 -14.99 -1.20
C MET A 43 13.00 -16.29 -1.61
N ARG A 44 13.99 -16.22 -2.51
CA ARG A 44 14.80 -17.40 -2.90
C ARG A 44 15.63 -17.92 -1.74
N GLU A 45 16.28 -17.04 -0.97
CA GLU A 45 17.03 -17.42 0.23
C GLU A 45 16.14 -18.12 1.26
N ALA A 46 14.91 -17.63 1.42
CA ALA A 46 13.90 -18.23 2.28
C ALA A 46 13.25 -19.51 1.69
N ARG A 47 13.69 -19.97 0.50
CA ARG A 47 13.14 -21.12 -0.23
C ARG A 47 11.63 -21.01 -0.47
N MET A 48 11.12 -19.78 -0.61
CA MET A 48 9.72 -19.53 -0.94
C MET A 48 9.49 -19.73 -2.43
N THR A 49 8.29 -20.20 -2.78
CA THR A 49 7.85 -20.26 -4.17
C THR A 49 7.76 -18.85 -4.73
N LEU A 50 8.50 -18.58 -5.80
CA LEU A 50 8.42 -17.30 -6.49
C LEU A 50 7.08 -17.19 -7.21
N PRO A 51 6.27 -16.18 -6.87
CA PRO A 51 5.00 -16.00 -7.54
C PRO A 51 5.22 -15.65 -9.01
N SER A 52 4.49 -16.32 -9.90
CA SER A 52 4.62 -16.14 -11.34
C SER A 52 3.32 -16.51 -12.07
N GLY A 53 3.21 -16.06 -13.31
CA GLY A 53 2.08 -16.36 -14.19
C GLY A 53 0.98 -15.30 -14.18
N THR A 54 0.18 -15.29 -15.25
CA THR A 54 -0.84 -14.26 -15.51
C THR A 54 -1.86 -14.14 -14.39
N LEU A 55 -2.33 -15.27 -13.84
CA LEU A 55 -3.34 -15.27 -12.78
C LEU A 55 -2.84 -14.55 -11.52
N TYR A 56 -1.58 -14.78 -11.14
CA TYR A 56 -0.97 -14.10 -10.00
C TYR A 56 -0.98 -12.58 -10.20
N TYR A 57 -0.50 -12.09 -11.35
CA TYR A 57 -0.47 -10.64 -11.63
C TYR A 57 -1.87 -10.02 -11.63
N VAL A 58 -2.86 -10.68 -12.23
CA VAL A 58 -4.25 -10.20 -12.23
C VAL A 58 -4.79 -10.11 -10.81
N VAL A 59 -4.61 -11.15 -9.98
CA VAL A 59 -5.06 -11.17 -8.59
C VAL A 59 -4.37 -10.07 -7.78
N THR A 60 -3.06 -9.89 -7.93
CA THR A 60 -2.29 -8.85 -7.22
C THR A 60 -2.75 -7.45 -7.59
N ILE A 61 -2.97 -7.16 -8.87
CA ILE A 61 -3.45 -5.84 -9.33
C ILE A 61 -4.86 -5.56 -8.80
N VAL A 62 -5.77 -6.54 -8.88
CA VAL A 62 -7.14 -6.39 -8.37
C VAL A 62 -7.13 -6.22 -6.85
N TYR A 63 -6.32 -7.01 -6.14
CA TYR A 63 -6.13 -6.89 -4.69
C TYR A 63 -5.63 -5.49 -4.31
N LEU A 64 -4.57 -5.01 -4.95
CA LEU A 64 -4.00 -3.68 -4.70
C LEU A 64 -5.04 -2.59 -4.91
N TYR A 65 -5.80 -2.66 -6.01
CA TYR A 65 -6.87 -1.71 -6.29
C TYR A 65 -7.97 -1.73 -5.21
N MET A 66 -8.37 -2.92 -4.75
CA MET A 66 -9.37 -3.05 -3.68
C MET A 66 -8.86 -2.48 -2.36
N VAL A 67 -7.60 -2.74 -1.99
CA VAL A 67 -6.96 -2.16 -0.80
C VAL A 67 -6.90 -0.64 -0.89
N CYS A 68 -6.45 -0.08 -2.00
CA CYS A 68 -6.40 1.36 -2.21
C CYS A 68 -7.79 2.00 -2.15
N THR A 69 -8.80 1.33 -2.71
CA THR A 69 -10.20 1.79 -2.63
C THR A 69 -10.71 1.80 -1.19
N LEU A 70 -10.40 0.75 -0.41
CA LEU A 70 -10.73 0.69 1.02
C LEU A 70 -10.03 1.81 1.81
N ILE A 71 -8.75 2.06 1.54
CA ILE A 71 -7.99 3.15 2.15
C ILE A 71 -8.66 4.49 1.85
N MET A 72 -9.02 4.75 0.59
CA MET A 72 -9.68 5.99 0.20
C MET A 72 -11.10 6.13 0.76
N TRP A 73 -11.80 5.02 0.99
CA TRP A 73 -13.08 5.01 1.68
C TRP A 73 -12.92 5.43 3.15
N VAL A 74 -11.91 4.91 3.85
CA VAL A 74 -11.57 5.33 5.21
C VAL A 74 -11.15 6.79 5.25
N TYR A 75 -10.31 7.23 4.30
CA TYR A 75 -9.95 8.64 4.15
C TYR A 75 -11.20 9.51 4.02
N ALA A 76 -12.14 9.16 3.14
CA ALA A 76 -13.40 9.87 2.96
C ALA A 76 -14.24 9.92 4.25
N ALA A 77 -14.25 8.84 5.04
CA ALA A 77 -14.97 8.77 6.30
C ALA A 77 -14.34 9.66 7.39
N ILE A 78 -13.01 9.77 7.45
CA ILE A 78 -12.33 10.60 8.45
C ILE A 78 -12.16 12.06 8.00
N ARG A 79 -12.19 12.34 6.70
CA ARG A 79 -11.95 13.65 6.09
C ARG A 79 -12.65 14.82 6.79
N PRO A 80 -13.95 14.73 7.17
CA PRO A 80 -14.66 15.84 7.82
C PRO A 80 -14.10 16.24 9.20
N ARG A 81 -13.31 15.38 9.84
CA ARG A 81 -12.71 15.62 11.15
C ARG A 81 -11.42 16.46 11.08
N PHE A 82 -10.86 16.63 9.90
CA PHE A 82 -9.59 17.33 9.70
C PHE A 82 -9.79 18.62 8.91
N ARG A 83 -9.07 19.68 9.30
CA ARG A 83 -9.06 20.94 8.53
C ARG A 83 -8.30 20.77 7.21
N SER A 84 -7.10 20.18 7.27
CA SER A 84 -6.23 19.94 6.10
C SER A 84 -6.46 18.57 5.47
N ARG A 85 -6.50 18.52 4.13
CA ARG A 85 -6.53 17.26 3.36
C ARG A 85 -5.25 16.44 3.55
N LEU A 86 -4.10 17.13 3.56
CA LEU A 86 -2.80 16.49 3.73
C LEU A 86 -2.71 15.77 5.08
N HIS A 87 -3.14 16.42 6.16
CA HIS A 87 -3.15 15.79 7.50
C HIS A 87 -4.09 14.58 7.55
N ALA A 88 -5.28 14.66 6.95
CA ALA A 88 -6.18 13.51 6.87
C ALA A 88 -5.57 12.35 6.06
N GLY A 89 -4.88 12.67 4.96
CA GLY A 89 -4.22 11.68 4.10
C GLY A 89 -3.08 10.98 4.83
N LEU A 90 -2.21 11.75 5.48
CA LEU A 90 -1.10 11.21 6.28
C LEU A 90 -1.60 10.34 7.43
N VAL A 91 -2.61 10.79 8.18
CA VAL A 91 -3.18 9.99 9.27
C VAL A 91 -3.79 8.70 8.74
N THR A 92 -4.52 8.74 7.62
CA THR A 92 -5.06 7.52 7.00
C THR A 92 -3.93 6.58 6.59
N GLY A 93 -2.90 7.10 5.91
CA GLY A 93 -1.77 6.29 5.45
C GLY A 93 -1.03 5.64 6.61
N MET A 94 -0.76 6.37 7.70
CA MET A 94 -0.10 5.84 8.89
C MET A 94 -0.94 4.78 9.62
N ILE A 95 -2.27 4.94 9.66
CA ILE A 95 -3.17 3.91 10.22
C ILE A 95 -3.05 2.61 9.42
N PHE A 96 -3.08 2.69 8.09
CA PHE A 96 -2.96 1.49 7.25
C PHE A 96 -1.56 0.89 7.28
N TRP A 97 -0.52 1.71 7.32
CA TRP A 97 0.83 1.23 7.53
C TRP A 97 0.97 0.49 8.86
N LEU A 98 0.39 1.02 9.96
CA LEU A 98 0.38 0.32 11.24
C LEU A 98 -0.38 -1.01 11.16
N PHE A 99 -1.49 -1.09 10.42
CA PHE A 99 -2.17 -2.36 10.20
C PHE A 99 -1.28 -3.37 9.47
N VAL A 100 -0.62 -2.96 8.39
CA VAL A 100 0.35 -3.81 7.67
C VAL A 100 1.44 -4.30 8.63
N VAL A 101 1.92 -3.43 9.52
CA VAL A 101 2.92 -3.78 10.53
C VAL A 101 2.42 -4.88 11.47
N LEU A 102 1.22 -4.71 12.01
CA LEU A 102 0.61 -5.69 12.92
C LEU A 102 0.36 -7.04 12.24
N PHE A 103 -0.08 -7.02 10.98
CA PHE A 103 -0.25 -8.24 10.18
C PHE A 103 1.08 -8.95 9.97
N LEU A 104 2.14 -8.24 9.56
CA LEU A 104 3.44 -8.86 9.36
C LEU A 104 3.94 -9.52 10.64
N VAL A 105 3.90 -8.80 11.78
CA VAL A 105 4.38 -9.34 13.06
C VAL A 105 3.63 -10.64 13.39
N ASN A 106 2.33 -10.69 13.16
CA ASN A 106 1.56 -11.91 13.35
C ASN A 106 2.03 -13.06 12.43
N TYR A 107 2.14 -12.82 11.12
CA TYR A 107 2.55 -13.83 10.13
C TYR A 107 3.99 -14.31 10.32
N SER A 108 4.90 -13.42 10.69
CA SER A 108 6.28 -13.76 11.01
C SER A 108 6.38 -14.56 12.31
N ASN A 109 5.59 -14.22 13.33
CA ASN A 109 5.60 -14.94 14.60
C ASN A 109 5.14 -16.40 14.47
N ILE A 110 4.20 -16.68 13.56
CA ILE A 110 3.76 -18.06 13.26
C ILE A 110 4.62 -18.76 12.19
N GLY A 111 5.73 -18.14 11.77
CA GLY A 111 6.69 -18.73 10.84
C GLY A 111 6.25 -18.78 9.38
N LEU A 112 5.16 -18.09 9.01
CA LEU A 112 4.64 -18.08 7.64
C LEU A 112 5.37 -17.08 6.72
N TYR A 113 5.97 -16.04 7.28
CA TYR A 113 6.62 -14.99 6.49
C TYR A 113 7.97 -14.57 7.09
N PRO A 114 9.08 -14.64 6.32
CA PRO A 114 10.40 -14.27 6.81
C PRO A 114 10.45 -12.81 7.28
N LEU A 115 10.95 -12.58 8.50
CA LEU A 115 10.99 -11.25 9.09
C LEU A 115 11.82 -10.25 8.25
N LYS A 116 12.95 -10.69 7.68
CA LYS A 116 13.81 -9.82 6.85
C LYS A 116 13.08 -9.30 5.61
N LEU A 117 12.38 -10.18 4.91
CA LEU A 117 11.58 -9.83 3.74
C LEU A 117 10.46 -8.86 4.13
N GLY A 118 9.77 -9.14 5.22
CA GLY A 118 8.69 -8.28 5.67
C GLY A 118 9.15 -6.91 6.17
N LEU A 119 10.32 -6.81 6.81
CA LEU A 119 10.90 -5.52 7.21
C LEU A 119 11.26 -4.66 6.00
N LEU A 120 11.72 -5.29 4.91
CA LEU A 120 11.98 -4.59 3.65
C LEU A 120 10.67 -4.03 3.07
N GLY A 121 9.65 -4.88 2.90
CA GLY A 121 8.34 -4.47 2.40
C GLY A 121 7.65 -3.42 3.29
N MET A 122 7.81 -3.48 4.62
CA MET A 122 7.35 -2.44 5.54
C MET A 122 8.00 -1.08 5.27
N GLY A 123 9.29 -1.07 4.93
CA GLY A 123 10.03 0.13 4.58
C GLY A 123 9.51 0.76 3.31
N PHE A 124 9.18 -0.06 2.31
CA PHE A 124 8.57 0.39 1.05
C PHE A 124 7.16 0.95 1.28
N ASN A 125 6.33 0.20 2.01
CA ASN A 125 4.95 0.59 2.33
C ASN A 125 4.86 1.88 3.16
N LEU A 126 5.91 2.21 3.93
CA LEU A 126 5.98 3.47 4.68
C LEU A 126 5.97 4.70 3.75
N VAL A 127 6.41 4.54 2.51
CA VAL A 127 6.45 5.59 1.50
C VAL A 127 5.28 5.45 0.52
N GLU A 128 5.00 4.24 0.06
CA GLU A 128 3.95 3.96 -0.94
C GLU A 128 2.56 4.30 -0.44
N ILE A 129 2.19 3.84 0.76
CA ILE A 129 0.84 4.06 1.29
C ILE A 129 0.59 5.57 1.44
N PRO A 130 1.43 6.36 2.14
CA PRO A 130 1.21 7.80 2.24
C PRO A 130 1.20 8.49 0.88
N ALA A 131 2.11 8.15 -0.04
CA ALA A 131 2.14 8.74 -1.38
C ALA A 131 0.83 8.48 -2.14
N ALA A 132 0.37 7.23 -2.15
CA ALA A 132 -0.89 6.82 -2.79
C ALA A 132 -2.10 7.56 -2.19
N VAL A 133 -2.18 7.64 -0.85
CA VAL A 133 -3.29 8.34 -0.18
C VAL A 133 -3.25 9.83 -0.47
N ILE A 134 -2.07 10.46 -0.41
CA ILE A 134 -1.93 11.90 -0.66
C ILE A 134 -2.41 12.22 -2.08
N VAL A 135 -1.95 11.49 -3.10
CA VAL A 135 -2.37 11.76 -4.49
C VAL A 135 -3.85 11.41 -4.70
N GLY A 136 -4.33 10.28 -4.17
CA GLY A 136 -5.75 9.93 -4.22
C GLY A 136 -6.65 10.99 -3.55
N SER A 137 -6.17 11.61 -2.47
CA SER A 137 -6.87 12.66 -1.74
C SER A 137 -7.06 13.96 -2.54
N LEU A 138 -6.20 14.22 -3.52
CA LEU A 138 -6.32 15.38 -4.42
C LEU A 138 -7.48 15.20 -5.40
N VAL A 139 -7.72 13.96 -5.82
CA VAL A 139 -8.81 13.57 -6.72
C VAL A 139 -10.14 13.48 -5.98
N TYR A 140 -10.11 13.02 -4.72
CA TYR A 140 -11.29 13.00 -3.87
C TYR A 140 -11.73 14.42 -3.48
N LYS A 141 -12.77 14.92 -4.14
CA LYS A 141 -13.49 16.14 -3.76
C LYS A 141 -14.78 15.76 -3.01
N GLU A 142 -15.15 16.52 -1.99
CA GLU A 142 -16.43 16.35 -1.27
C GLU A 142 -17.63 16.81 -2.11
#